data_AF-A0A829GJF8-F1
#
_entry.id   AF-A0A829GJF8-F1
#
_cell.length_a   1.000
_cell.length_b   1.000
_cell.length_c   1.000
_cell.angle_alpha   90.00
_cell.angle_beta   90.00
_cell.angle_gamma   90.00
#
_symmetry.space_group_name_H-M   'P 1'
#
loop_
_entity.id
_entity.type
_entity.pdbx_description
1 polymer ?
#
loop_
_entity_poly.entity_id
_entity_poly.type
_entity_poly.pdbx_seq_one_letter_code
_entity_poly.pdbx_strand_id
1 'polypeptide(L)' 'MKRDAALSFIRHRGTIVRTFNGQFYVLINGSWYRNISSQERIALSELYPSIRSIYAVEGHMIAKRKNPTQPIQRYEKYF' A
#
# COMPACT_ATOMS: atom_id res chain seq x y z
N MET A 1 10.68 -5.55 6.15
CA MET A 1 11.47 -4.96 5.03
C MET A 1 11.95 -3.56 5.44
N LYS A 2 13.13 -3.10 5.00
CA LYS A 2 13.54 -1.69 5.17
C LYS A 2 12.62 -0.78 4.33
N ARG A 3 12.46 0.50 4.72
CA ARG A 3 11.49 1.44 4.11
C ARG A 3 11.62 1.52 2.58
N ASP A 4 12.83 1.69 2.05
CA ASP A 4 13.03 1.88 0.60
C ASP A 4 12.68 0.63 -0.20
N ALA A 5 13.03 -0.54 0.32
CA ALA A 5 12.64 -1.82 -0.28
C ALA A 5 11.11 -2.00 -0.24
N ALA A 6 10.44 -1.57 0.83
CA ALA A 6 8.98 -1.61 0.92
C ALA A 6 8.31 -0.65 -0.08
N LEU A 7 8.83 0.58 -0.22
CA LEU A 7 8.36 1.52 -1.24
C LEU A 7 8.54 0.94 -2.64
N SER A 8 9.73 0.41 -2.95
CA SER A 8 9.98 -0.25 -4.23
C SER A 8 9.02 -1.41 -4.48
N PHE A 9 8.82 -2.29 -3.49
CA PHE A 9 7.86 -3.40 -3.60
C PHE A 9 6.44 -2.91 -3.92
N ILE A 10 5.96 -1.88 -3.20
CA ILE A 10 4.61 -1.34 -3.41
C ILE A 10 4.48 -0.70 -4.79
N ARG A 11 5.49 0.02 -5.28
CA ARG A 11 5.46 0.63 -6.63
C ARG A 11 5.29 -0.40 -7.74
N HIS A 12 5.89 -1.58 -7.58
CA HIS A 12 5.89 -2.61 -8.63
C HIS A 12 4.74 -3.62 -8.50
N ARG A 13 4.20 -3.82 -7.29
CA ARG A 13 3.23 -4.90 -7.02
C ARG A 13 1.93 -4.41 -6.39
N GLY A 14 1.93 -3.26 -5.73
CA GLY A 14 0.76 -2.72 -5.03
C GLY A 14 -0.12 -1.92 -5.97
N THR A 15 -1.33 -2.41 -6.21
CA THR A 15 -2.33 -1.72 -7.04
C THR A 15 -3.34 -0.98 -6.18
N ILE A 16 -3.74 -1.60 -5.06
CA ILE A 16 -4.67 -1.02 -4.10
C ILE A 16 -4.00 -1.03 -2.73
N VAL A 17 -4.16 0.07 -1.99
CA VAL A 17 -3.71 0.16 -0.60
C VAL A 17 -4.87 0.57 0.29
N ARG A 18 -4.94 -0.05 1.46
CA ARG A 18 -5.89 0.29 2.52
C ARG A 18 -5.12 0.84 3.70
N THR A 19 -5.58 1.95 4.24
CA THR A 19 -4.96 2.62 5.39
C THR A 19 -5.57 2.15 6.72
N PHE A 20 -4.95 2.54 7.84
CA PHE A 20 -5.45 2.19 9.18
C PHE A 20 -6.83 2.77 9.49
N ASN A 21 -7.13 3.98 9.01
CA ASN A 21 -8.44 4.61 9.13
C ASN A 21 -9.50 4.04 8.16
N GLY A 22 -9.17 2.98 7.41
CA GLY A 22 -10.10 2.28 6.55
C GLY A 22 -10.29 2.88 5.15
N GLN A 23 -9.59 3.96 4.81
CA GLN A 23 -9.63 4.51 3.45
C GLN A 23 -8.89 3.61 2.46
N PHE A 24 -9.33 3.69 1.21
CA PHE A 24 -8.75 2.95 0.10
C PHE A 24 -8.16 3.90 -0.93
N TYR A 25 -7.01 3.52 -1.46
CA TYR A 25 -6.34 4.25 -2.53
C TYR A 25 -5.95 3.30 -3.66
N VAL A 26 -6.05 3.80 -4.89
CA VAL A 26 -5.66 3.09 -6.11
C VAL A 26 -4.43 3.73 -6.72
N LEU A 27 -3.51 2.92 -7.24
CA LEU A 27 -2.34 3.38 -7.96
C LEU A 27 -2.78 4.10 -9.25
N ILE A 28 -2.31 5.33 -9.47
CA ILE A 28 -2.53 6.08 -10.72
C ILE A 28 -1.34 5.87 -11.66
N ASN A 29 -0.15 6.01 -11.09
CA ASN A 29 1.13 5.79 -11.75
C ASN A 29 2.15 5.39 -10.67
N GLY A 30 3.34 4.91 -11.07
CA GLY A 30 4.32 4.27 -10.19
C GLY A 30 4.82 5.05 -8.96
N SER A 31 4.28 6.24 -8.63
CA SER A 31 4.51 6.91 -7.34
C SER A 31 3.30 7.62 -6.74
N TRP A 32 2.17 7.68 -7.43
CA TRP A 32 0.98 8.42 -6.99
C TRP A 32 -0.24 7.52 -6.82
N TYR A 33 -0.99 7.81 -5.77
CA TYR A 33 -2.19 7.10 -5.38
C TYR A 33 -3.36 8.07 -5.30
N ARG A 34 -4.56 7.59 -5.63
CA ARG A 34 -5.81 8.35 -5.53
C ARG A 34 -6.73 7.73 -4.49
N ASN A 35 -7.23 8.54 -3.55
CA ASN A 35 -8.28 8.11 -2.63
C ASN A 35 -9.56 7.80 -3.42
N ILE A 36 -10.19 6.65 -3.17
CA ILE A 36 -11.40 6.24 -3.91
C ILE A 36 -12.60 7.14 -3.58
N SER A 37 -12.73 7.55 -2.32
CA SER A 37 -13.85 8.36 -1.84
C SER A 37 -13.68 9.85 -2.16
N SER A 38 -12.53 10.45 -1.82
CA SER A 38 -12.31 11.88 -1.98
C SER A 38 -11.72 12.29 -3.34
N GLN A 39 -11.23 11.32 -4.14
CA GLN A 39 -10.49 11.55 -5.38
C GLN A 39 -9.17 12.33 -5.22
N GLU A 40 -8.76 12.65 -3.99
CA GLU A 40 -7.50 13.31 -3.69
C GLU A 40 -6.31 12.44 -4.07
N ARG A 41 -5.26 13.09 -4.58
CA ARG A 41 -4.00 12.44 -4.97
C ARG A 41 -2.96 12.62 -3.88
N ILE A 42 -2.21 11.57 -3.61
CA ILE A 42 -1.14 11.56 -2.61
C ILE A 42 0.06 10.77 -3.11
N ALA A 43 1.26 11.23 -2.79
CA ALA A 43 2.48 10.51 -3.11
C ALA A 43 2.59 9.24 -2.24
N LEU A 44 3.12 8.15 -2.79
CA LEU A 44 3.31 6.90 -2.04
C LEU A 44 4.18 7.12 -0.79
N SER A 45 5.20 7.98 -0.86
CA SER A 45 6.08 8.30 0.27
C SER A 45 5.33 8.91 1.46
N GLU A 46 4.32 9.74 1.18
CA GLU A 46 3.45 10.40 2.16
C GLU A 46 2.35 9.47 2.65
N LEU A 47 1.82 8.61 1.77
CA LEU A 47 0.80 7.62 2.12
C LEU A 47 1.38 6.47 2.95
N TYR A 48 2.65 6.12 2.74
CA TYR A 48 3.31 4.94 3.31
C TYR A 48 3.13 4.79 4.83
N PRO A 49 3.27 5.82 5.68
CA PRO A 49 3.05 5.72 7.13
C PRO A 49 1.61 5.32 7.53
N SER A 50 0.63 5.53 6.64
CA SER A 50 -0.78 5.24 6.89
C SER A 50 -1.23 3.88 6.36
N ILE A 51 -0.44 3.24 5.49
CA ILE A 51 -0.80 1.95 4.85
C ILE A 51 -0.92 0.84 5.91
N ARG A 52 -2.01 0.08 5.87
CA ARG A 52 -2.23 -1.12 6.70
C ARG A 52 -2.05 -2.41 5.90
N SER A 53 -2.60 -2.45 4.69
CA SER A 53 -2.57 -3.61 3.80
C SER A 53 -2.47 -3.19 2.34
N ILE A 54 -1.80 -3.99 1.54
CA ILE A 54 -1.53 -3.78 0.11
C ILE A 54 -2.07 -4.99 -0.65
N TYR A 55 -2.72 -4.73 -1.78
CA TYR A 55 -3.33 -5.72 -2.64
C TYR A 55 -2.77 -5.60 -4.06
N ALA A 56 -2.67 -6.74 -4.74
CA ALA A 56 -2.35 -6.82 -6.15
C ALA A 56 -3.56 -6.46 -7.03
N VAL A 57 -3.36 -6.38 -8.35
CA VAL A 57 -4.42 -6.08 -9.33
C VAL A 57 -5.57 -7.09 -9.28
N GLU A 58 -5.27 -8.34 -8.94
CA GLU A 58 -6.24 -9.43 -8.80
C GLU A 58 -7.05 -9.38 -7.48
N GLY A 59 -6.82 -8.36 -6.64
CA GLY A 59 -7.57 -8.15 -5.41
C GLY A 59 -7.12 -9.00 -4.22
N HIS A 60 -6.12 -9.87 -4.36
CA HIS A 60 -5.54 -10.60 -3.23
C HIS A 60 -4.51 -9.75 -2.47
N MET A 61 -4.47 -9.90 -1.14
CA MET A 61 -3.55 -9.16 -0.28
C MET A 61 -2.12 -9.73 -0.39
N ILE A 62 -1.15 -8.88 -0.69
CA ILE A 62 0.26 -9.27 -0.90
C ILE A 62 1.18 -8.83 0.23
N ALA A 63 0.75 -7.86 1.03
CA ALA A 63 1.51 -7.39 2.17
C ALA A 63 0.62 -6.67 3.18
N LYS A 64 1.03 -6.68 4.45
CA LYS A 64 0.34 -5.97 5.53
C LYS A 64 1.30 -5.60 6.66
N ARG A 65 0.83 -4.77 7.58
CA ARG A 65 1.43 -4.58 8.90
C ARG A 65 0.36 -4.38 9.95
N LYS A 66 0.69 -4.71 11.20
CA LYS A 66 -0.27 -4.70 12.32
C LYS A 66 -0.53 -3.29 12.86
N ASN A 67 0.47 -2.42 12.84
CA ASN A 67 0.41 -1.03 13.32
C ASN A 67 1.35 -0.12 12.51
N PRO A 68 1.23 1.22 12.59
CA PRO A 68 2.00 2.16 11.77
C PRO A 68 3.52 2.12 11.99
N THR A 69 3.96 1.75 13.20
CA THR A 69 5.37 1.74 13.59
C THR A 69 6.09 0.47 13.14
N GLN A 70 5.35 -0.59 12.82
CA GLN A 70 5.93 -1.83 12.33
C GLN A 70 6.27 -1.76 10.82
N PRO A 71 7.28 -2.54 10.40
CA PRO A 71 7.57 -2.68 8.98
C PRO A 71 6.44 -3.43 8.26
N ILE A 72 6.23 -3.09 7.00
CA ILE A 72 5.38 -3.88 6.11
C ILE A 72 6.03 -5.24 5.88
N GLN A 73 5.22 -6.29 6.05
CA GLN A 73 5.58 -7.70 5.88
C GLN A 73 4.81 -8.26 4.68
N ARG A 74 5.47 -9.14 3.91
CA ARG A 74 4.82 -9.86 2.82
C ARG A 74 3.78 -10.82 3.40
N TYR A 75 2.71 -11.04 2.65
CA TYR A 75 1.67 -11.98 3.02
C TYR A 75 1.88 -13.26 2.20
N GLU A 76 2.35 -14.31 2.85
CA GLU A 76 2.86 -15.54 2.21
C GLU A 76 1.77 -16.57 1.85
N LYS A 77 0.49 -16.21 1.90
CA LYS A 77 -0.58 -17.20 1.70
C LYS A 77 -0.69 -17.72 0.24
N TYR A 78 0.05 -17.14 -0.71
CA TYR A 78 -0.06 -17.43 -2.14
C TYR A 78 1.29 -17.49 -2.89
N PHE A 79 2.39 -17.78 -2.19
CA PHE A 79 3.70 -18.09 -2.80
C PHE A 79 4.19 -19.45 -2.33
#